data_AF-A0A6B3D375-F1
#
_entry.id   AF-A0A6B3D375-F1
#
_cell.length_a   1.000
_cell.length_b   1.000
_cell.length_c   1.000
_cell.angle_alpha   90.00
_cell.angle_beta   90.00
_cell.angle_gamma   90.00
#
_symmetry.space_group_name_H-M   'P 1'
#
loop_
_entity.id
_entity.type
_entity.pdbx_description
1 polymer ?
#
loop_
_entity_poly.entity_id
_entity_poly.type
_entity_poly.pdbx_seq_one_letter_code
_entity_poly.pdbx_strand_id
1 'polypeptide(L)'
;PAEPLSIERHAAGRSEPPGTGGQAEYDFLFGVEETRRLQELAQTRQLTLNTVLQGCWALLVGRYSGREDVVFGTVASGRPAEI
;
A
#
# COMPACT_ATOMS: atom_id res chain seq x y z
N PRO A 1 0.51 -13.36 18.94
CA PRO A 1 1.49 -12.53 18.20
C PRO A 1 1.34 -12.72 16.70
N ALA A 2 1.09 -11.66 15.94
CA ALA A 2 0.82 -11.77 14.51
C ALA A 2 2.15 -11.90 13.73
N GLU A 3 2.26 -12.94 12.88
CA GLU A 3 3.44 -13.21 12.02
C GLU A 3 3.93 -11.94 11.30
N PRO A 4 5.24 -11.61 11.32
CA PRO A 4 5.76 -10.38 10.71
C PRO A 4 5.44 -10.35 9.20
N LEU A 5 4.90 -9.21 8.76
CA LEU A 5 4.50 -9.01 7.36
C LEU A 5 5.75 -8.96 6.46
N SER A 6 5.63 -9.37 5.19
CA SER A 6 6.73 -9.35 4.22
C SER A 6 7.41 -7.98 4.07
N ILE A 7 6.70 -6.88 4.36
CA ILE A 7 7.24 -5.52 4.39
C ILE A 7 8.39 -5.34 5.38
N GLU A 8 8.34 -6.00 6.54
CA GLU A 8 9.41 -5.92 7.55
C GLU A 8 10.69 -6.60 7.07
N ARG A 9 10.53 -7.59 6.20
CA ARG A 9 11.64 -8.35 5.62
C ARG A 9 12.33 -7.59 4.48
N HIS A 10 11.59 -6.80 3.71
CA HIS A 10 12.11 -5.96 2.63
C HIS A 10 12.65 -4.60 3.11
N ALA A 11 12.08 -4.04 4.19
CA ALA A 11 12.55 -2.78 4.78
C ALA A 11 13.99 -2.85 5.34
N ALA A 12 14.47 -4.05 5.68
CA ALA A 12 15.81 -4.28 6.22
C ALA A 12 16.95 -4.03 5.20
N GLY A 13 16.65 -3.81 3.92
CA GLY A 13 17.65 -3.73 2.84
C GLY A 13 18.14 -2.33 2.45
N ARG A 14 17.51 -1.24 2.91
CA ARG A 14 17.93 0.13 2.57
C ARG A 14 17.94 1.03 3.79
N SER A 15 19.13 1.33 4.29
CA SER A 15 19.37 2.27 5.38
C SER A 15 20.02 3.54 4.82
N GLU A 16 19.25 4.62 4.67
CA GLU A 16 19.79 5.98 4.59
C GLU A 16 20.04 6.52 6.01
N PRO A 17 21.08 7.34 6.23
CA PRO A 17 21.41 7.83 7.57
C PRO A 17 20.37 8.86 8.04
N PRO A 18 20.06 8.90 9.36
CA PRO A 18 19.00 9.75 9.89
C PRO A 18 19.42 11.22 9.91
N GLY A 19 18.91 12.00 8.96
CA GLY A 19 18.76 13.45 9.08
C GLY A 19 17.43 13.76 9.76
N THR A 20 17.49 14.40 10.94
CA THR A 20 16.42 15.08 11.69
C THR A 20 15.00 14.97 11.10
N GLY A 21 14.23 13.97 11.54
CA GLY A 21 12.82 13.75 11.15
C GLY A 21 12.66 12.82 9.94
N GLY A 22 13.22 11.61 10.01
CA GLY A 22 13.39 10.72 8.85
C GLY A 22 12.08 10.23 8.23
N GLN A 23 11.76 10.74 7.05
CA GLN A 23 10.91 10.07 6.08
C GLN A 23 11.73 8.92 5.45
N ALA A 24 11.20 7.70 5.47
CA ALA A 24 11.82 6.55 4.81
C ALA A 24 10.97 6.11 3.63
N GLU A 25 11.61 5.86 2.48
CA GLU A 25 10.94 5.40 1.27
C GLU A 25 11.19 3.91 1.03
N TYR A 26 10.12 3.21 0.67
CA TYR A 26 10.15 1.78 0.41
C TYR A 26 9.48 1.45 -0.91
N ASP A 27 10.27 1.04 -1.90
CA ASP A 27 9.76 0.46 -3.13
C ASP A 27 9.40 -1.02 -2.95
N PHE A 28 8.19 -1.37 -3.40
CA PHE A 28 7.73 -2.74 -3.55
C PHE A 28 7.39 -2.99 -5.01
N LEU A 29 7.98 -4.05 -5.56
CA LEU A 29 7.64 -4.54 -6.89
C LEU A 29 6.88 -5.84 -6.73
N PHE A 30 5.73 -5.92 -7.41
CA PHE A 30 5.01 -7.18 -7.57
C PHE A 30 5.55 -7.89 -8.79
N GLY A 31 5.81 -9.19 -8.65
CA GLY A 31 6.07 -10.07 -9.77
C GLY A 31 4.87 -10.16 -10.70
N VAL A 32 5.12 -10.68 -11.92
CA VAL A 32 4.08 -10.83 -12.95
C VAL A 32 2.89 -11.65 -12.44
N GLU A 33 3.17 -12.75 -11.76
CA GLU A 33 2.14 -13.66 -11.25
C GLU A 33 1.34 -13.07 -10.09
N GLU A 34 1.97 -12.31 -9.20
CA GLU A 34 1.30 -11.61 -8.10
C GLU A 34 0.39 -10.51 -8.66
N THR A 35 0.89 -9.75 -9.62
CA THR A 35 0.13 -8.71 -10.33
C THR A 35 -1.08 -9.32 -11.03
N ARG A 36 -0.92 -10.46 -11.72
CA ARG A 36 -2.03 -11.18 -12.36
C ARG A 36 -3.11 -11.57 -11.36
N ARG A 37 -2.74 -12.15 -10.22
CA ARG A 37 -3.69 -12.54 -9.17
C ARG A 37 -4.43 -11.33 -8.58
N LEU A 38 -3.75 -10.20 -8.39
CA LEU A 38 -4.39 -8.96 -7.94
C LEU A 38 -5.40 -8.43 -8.97
N GLN A 39 -5.09 -8.50 -10.26
CA GLN A 39 -6.00 -8.11 -11.33
C GLN A 39 -7.23 -9.03 -11.39
N GLU A 40 -7.03 -10.34 -11.26
CA GLU A 40 -8.12 -11.32 -11.23
C GLU A 40 -9.03 -11.13 -10.02
N LEU A 41 -8.45 -10.84 -8.85
CA LEU A 41 -9.20 -10.50 -7.65
C LEU A 41 -10.05 -9.25 -7.88
N ALA A 42 -9.45 -8.19 -8.41
CA ALA A 42 -10.16 -6.95 -8.71
C ALA A 42 -11.33 -7.20 -9.66
N GLN A 43 -11.11 -7.92 -10.76
CA GLN A 43 -12.15 -8.25 -11.72
C GLN A 43 -13.27 -9.10 -11.11
N THR A 44 -12.93 -10.16 -10.37
CA THR A 44 -13.89 -11.06 -9.72
C THR A 44 -14.78 -10.32 -8.72
N ARG A 45 -14.23 -9.29 -8.07
CA ARG A 45 -14.94 -8.47 -7.07
C ARG A 45 -15.53 -7.18 -7.66
N GLN A 46 -15.43 -6.96 -8.98
CA GLN A 46 -15.88 -5.75 -9.67
C GLN A 46 -15.26 -4.47 -9.07
N LEU A 47 -14.00 -4.56 -8.65
CA LEU A 47 -13.20 -3.47 -8.11
C LEU A 47 -12.15 -3.02 -9.12
N THR A 48 -11.64 -1.81 -8.94
CA THR A 48 -10.40 -1.39 -9.62
C THR A 48 -9.18 -1.94 -8.89
N LEU A 49 -8.06 -2.14 -9.60
CA LEU A 49 -6.80 -2.53 -8.96
C LEU A 49 -6.34 -1.48 -7.92
N ASN A 50 -6.57 -0.19 -8.20
CA ASN A 50 -6.29 0.88 -7.25
C ASN A 50 -7.07 0.69 -5.93
N THR A 51 -8.36 0.37 -5.99
CA THR A 51 -9.18 0.10 -4.80
C THR A 51 -8.65 -1.09 -3.99
N VAL A 52 -8.20 -2.15 -4.66
CA VAL A 52 -7.56 -3.30 -3.99
C VAL A 52 -6.30 -2.86 -3.26
N LEU A 53 -5.43 -2.09 -3.92
CA LEU A 53 -4.19 -1.59 -3.31
C LEU A 53 -4.46 -0.64 -2.14
N GLN A 54 -5.45 0.25 -2.26
CA GLN A 54 -5.89 1.12 -1.16
C GLN A 54 -6.38 0.29 0.05
N GLY A 55 -7.11 -0.80 -0.19
CA GLY A 55 -7.52 -1.72 0.88
C GLY A 55 -6.33 -2.43 1.55
N CYS A 56 -5.37 -2.91 0.76
CA CYS A 56 -4.11 -3.46 1.30
C CYS A 56 -3.36 -2.44 2.16
N TRP A 57 -3.26 -1.18 1.70
CA TRP A 57 -2.65 -0.10 2.46
C TRP A 57 -3.40 0.21 3.76
N ALA A 58 -4.73 0.24 3.73
CA ALA A 58 -5.55 0.45 4.93
C ALA A 58 -5.28 -0.62 5.99
N LEU A 59 -5.29 -1.90 5.59
CA LEU A 59 -5.01 -3.03 6.49
C LEU A 59 -3.59 -2.97 7.07
N LEU A 60 -2.62 -2.61 6.23
CA LEU A 60 -1.24 -2.43 6.63
C LEU A 60 -1.13 -1.35 7.72
N VAL A 61 -1.63 -0.14 7.44
CA VAL A 61 -1.59 0.99 8.37
C VAL A 61 -2.37 0.67 9.66
N GLY A 62 -3.55 0.06 9.57
CA GLY A 62 -4.34 -0.32 10.74
C GLY A 62 -3.59 -1.28 11.66
N ARG A 63 -2.90 -2.27 11.06
CA ARG A 63 -2.09 -3.22 11.81
C ARG A 63 -0.88 -2.57 12.50
N TYR A 64 -0.16 -1.67 11.82
CA TYR A 64 1.01 -0.99 12.40
C TYR A 64 0.64 0.09 13.42
N SER A 65 -0.53 0.70 13.27
CA SER A 65 -1.02 1.73 14.19
C SER A 65 -1.82 1.17 15.37
N GLY A 66 -2.18 -0.13 15.35
CA GLY A 66 -3.06 -0.74 16.34
C GLY A 66 -4.48 -0.16 16.31
N ARG A 67 -4.94 0.30 15.12
CA ARG A 67 -6.25 0.92 14.91
C ARG A 67 -7.10 0.05 13.99
N GLU A 68 -8.39 -0.02 14.28
CA GLU A 68 -9.38 -0.70 13.44
C GLU A 68 -9.85 0.20 12.29
N ASP A 69 -9.89 1.52 12.52
CA ASP A 69 -10.24 2.53 11.53
C ASP A 69 -9.04 3.41 11.20
N VAL A 70 -8.81 3.63 9.91
CA VAL A 70 -7.72 4.48 9.40
C VAL A 70 -8.23 5.47 8.35
N VAL A 71 -7.64 6.65 8.33
CA VAL A 71 -7.90 7.68 7.32
C VAL A 71 -6.60 7.99 6.59
N PHE A 72 -6.62 7.95 5.27
CA PHE A 72 -5.49 8.32 4.41
C PHE A 72 -5.99 9.01 3.13
N GLY A 73 -5.17 9.90 2.59
CA GLY A 73 -5.45 10.59 1.33
C GLY A 73 -5.00 9.77 0.12
N THR A 74 -5.66 9.99 -1.02
CA THR A 74 -5.21 9.48 -2.32
C THR A 74 -5.26 10.62 -3.34
N VAL A 75 -4.32 10.65 -4.26
CA VAL A 75 -4.32 11.61 -5.37
C VAL A 75 -5.06 10.96 -6.53
N ALA A 76 -6.14 11.58 -6.98
CA ALA A 76 -6.81 11.23 -8.21
C ALA A 76 -6.41 12.21 -9.31
N SER A 77 -6.24 11.74 -10.55
CA SER A 77 -6.13 12.62 -11.71
C SER A 77 -7.45 13.35 -11.86
N GLY A 78 -7.54 14.58 -11.34
CA GLY A 78 -8.69 15.44 -11.56
C GLY A 78 -8.83 15.67 -13.05
N ARG A 79 -9.95 15.25 -13.65
CA ARG A 79 -10.45 15.95 -14.83
C ARG A 79 -11.05 17.24 -14.29
N PRO A 80 -10.65 18.44 -14.74
CA PRO A 80 -11.45 19.62 -14.44
C PRO A 80 -12.87 19.29 -14.88
N ALA A 81 -13.83 19.34 -13.96
CA ALA A 81 -15.23 19.34 -14.37
C ALA A 81 -15.34 20.54 -15.29
N GLU A 82 -15.71 20.34 -16.55
CA GLU A 82 -16.07 21.46 -17.41
C GLU A 82 -17.18 22.21 -16.68
N ILE A 83 -16.86 23.44 -16.24
CA ILE A 83 -17.82 24.44 -15.76
C ILE A 83 -18.05 25.40 -16.91
#